data_AF-A0A8S9Z4Y6-F1
#
_entry.id   AF-A0A8S9Z4Y6-F1
#
_cell.length_a   1.000
_cell.length_b   1.000
_cell.length_c   1.000
_cell.angle_alpha   90.00
_cell.angle_beta   90.00
_cell.angle_gamma   90.00
#
_symmetry.space_group_name_H-M   'P 1'
#
loop_
_entity.id
_entity.type
_entity.pdbx_description
1 polymer ?
#
loop_
_entity_poly.entity_id
_entity_poly.type
_entity_poly.pdbx_seq_one_letter_code
_entity_poly.pdbx_strand_id
1 'polypeptide(L)'
;MSFKAYTPAADMARCQPATNQSCYICNDSTIRAVDYHGRPQCTGGSDPVEVLLTDSDGRSVPVELFDMGDGTYDLLLRPITAGLHQLSVRILSRPIRGSPFQLLVRRAQQREWCFSEGADGRGLIQPFAVAYGPYPQSESVTDTTPTSFIYLLDTGNSRLLVIDPTTGCLHATLYGTPLTGQAATGIAWAPEGLWIVNWRAKQVYLLDPRTDQTIRSIHSSQFVEPTSACRCPLTGRLYVADNGAGCVFWCDPVTGTTQPFMGAGVKRETERTPPTSPITRTPSPCLSVQENDSHPLVKLPRSESRSFRRVTGICATDNGELILSTGSTIRVSVIAFRLL
;
A
#
# COMPACT_ATOMS: atom_id res chain seq x y z
N MET A 1 24.62 -1.47 -44.47
CA MET A 1 24.65 -0.96 -43.08
C MET A 1 24.01 -2.00 -42.17
N SER A 2 24.59 -2.29 -41.01
CA SER A 2 23.94 -3.13 -39.99
C SER A 2 23.55 -2.24 -38.82
N PHE A 3 22.24 -2.08 -38.62
CA PHE A 3 21.66 -1.35 -37.50
C PHE A 3 21.44 -2.33 -36.34
N LYS A 4 21.62 -1.86 -35.11
CA LYS A 4 21.26 -2.63 -33.91
C LYS A 4 20.13 -1.88 -33.22
N ALA A 5 19.22 -2.59 -32.55
CA ALA A 5 18.25 -1.97 -31.68
C ALA A 5 18.18 -2.70 -30.35
N TYR A 6 17.80 -1.96 -29.30
CA TYR A 6 17.66 -2.44 -27.94
C TYR A 6 16.24 -2.18 -27.45
N THR A 7 15.66 -3.16 -26.76
CA THR A 7 14.45 -3.01 -25.95
C THR A 7 14.87 -3.09 -24.48
N PRO A 8 14.57 -2.09 -23.62
CA PRO A 8 14.59 -2.30 -22.19
C PRO A 8 13.55 -3.39 -21.84
N ALA A 9 13.81 -4.15 -20.78
CA ALA A 9 13.09 -5.39 -20.43
C ALA A 9 11.58 -5.32 -20.71
N ALA A 10 11.09 -6.24 -21.53
CA ALA A 10 9.65 -6.37 -21.75
C ALA A 10 9.00 -6.91 -20.47
N ASP A 11 8.36 -6.01 -19.74
CA ASP A 11 7.61 -6.38 -18.54
C ASP A 11 6.35 -7.19 -18.90
N MET A 12 5.82 -7.91 -17.91
CA MET A 12 4.75 -8.91 -18.08
C MET A 12 3.50 -8.31 -18.74
N ALA A 13 3.12 -8.79 -19.92
CA ALA A 13 1.85 -8.42 -20.56
C ALA A 13 0.69 -9.21 -19.95
N ARG A 14 -0.51 -8.60 -19.87
CA ARG A 14 -1.72 -9.26 -19.37
C ARG A 14 -2.78 -9.32 -20.47
N CYS A 15 -3.44 -10.46 -20.61
CA CYS A 15 -4.56 -10.62 -21.55
C CYS A 15 -5.85 -9.98 -21.03
N GLN A 16 -6.79 -9.72 -21.93
CA GLN A 16 -8.14 -9.23 -21.62
C GLN A 16 -9.15 -10.38 -21.40
N PRO A 17 -10.15 -10.24 -20.51
CA PRO A 17 -11.37 -11.05 -20.54
C PRO A 17 -12.32 -10.57 -21.66
N ALA A 18 -13.09 -11.49 -22.23
CA ALA A 18 -13.87 -11.30 -23.46
C ALA A 18 -15.15 -10.43 -23.34
N THR A 19 -15.30 -9.57 -22.32
CA THR A 19 -16.49 -8.69 -22.19
C THR A 19 -16.13 -7.27 -21.77
N ASN A 20 -16.82 -6.32 -22.43
CA ASN A 20 -16.64 -4.87 -22.37
C ASN A 20 -16.48 -4.31 -20.94
N GLN A 21 -15.26 -3.88 -20.62
CA GLN A 21 -14.93 -2.55 -20.08
C GLN A 21 -13.40 -2.41 -20.02
N SER A 22 -12.90 -1.44 -20.76
CA SER A 22 -11.50 -1.22 -21.14
C SER A 22 -10.58 -1.08 -19.93
N CYS A 23 -9.77 -2.09 -19.65
CA CYS A 23 -8.58 -1.95 -18.80
C CYS A 23 -7.34 -2.02 -19.70
N TYR A 24 -6.71 -0.87 -19.90
CA TYR A 24 -5.43 -0.74 -20.59
C TYR A 24 -4.33 -1.16 -19.62
N ILE A 25 -3.71 -2.31 -19.85
CA ILE A 25 -2.38 -2.57 -19.31
C ILE A 25 -1.44 -2.33 -20.47
N CYS A 26 -0.97 -1.08 -20.55
CA CYS A 26 0.03 -0.63 -21.49
C CYS A 26 1.38 -1.13 -20.99
N ASN A 27 2.04 -1.99 -21.77
CA ASN A 27 3.46 -2.20 -21.59
C ASN A 27 4.15 -1.37 -22.67
N ASP A 28 4.58 -0.16 -22.29
CA ASP A 28 5.42 0.67 -23.14
C ASP A 28 6.71 -0.10 -23.42
N SER A 29 6.77 -0.70 -24.61
CA SER A 29 7.96 -1.41 -25.08
C SER A 29 8.60 -0.57 -26.15
N THR A 30 9.72 0.04 -25.79
CA THR A 30 10.41 1.03 -26.62
C THR A 30 11.60 0.38 -27.33
N ILE A 31 11.65 0.49 -28.66
CA ILE A 31 12.78 0.08 -29.50
C ILE A 31 13.62 1.32 -29.78
N ARG A 32 14.92 1.28 -29.48
CA ARG A 32 15.84 2.35 -29.87
C ARG A 32 16.79 1.89 -30.97
N ALA A 33 16.80 2.58 -32.11
CA ALA A 33 17.71 2.32 -33.22
C ALA A 33 19.10 2.93 -32.95
N VAL A 34 20.15 2.15 -33.21
CA VAL A 34 21.54 2.61 -33.16
C VAL A 34 22.29 2.28 -34.45
N ASP A 35 23.25 3.13 -34.80
CA ASP A 35 24.14 2.94 -35.94
C ASP A 35 25.14 1.78 -35.71
N TYR A 36 26.00 1.53 -36.71
CA TYR A 36 27.03 0.49 -36.63
C TYR A 36 27.98 0.65 -35.43
N HIS A 37 28.23 1.88 -35.01
CA HIS A 37 29.09 2.23 -33.89
C HIS A 37 28.35 2.22 -32.54
N GLY A 38 27.07 1.86 -32.53
CA GLY A 38 26.24 1.83 -31.34
C GLY A 38 25.76 3.21 -30.88
N ARG A 39 25.88 4.24 -31.71
CA ARG A 39 25.37 5.58 -31.41
C ARG A 39 23.87 5.64 -31.70
N PRO A 40 23.06 6.24 -30.81
CA PRO A 40 21.64 6.48 -31.08
C PRO A 40 21.44 7.19 -32.42
N GLN A 41 20.48 6.72 -33.20
CA GLN A 41 19.93 7.55 -34.27
C GLN A 41 19.15 8.72 -33.65
N CYS A 42 19.15 9.86 -34.32
CA CYS A 42 18.45 11.08 -33.89
C CYS A 42 17.43 11.57 -34.93
N THR A 43 17.09 10.73 -35.91
CA THR A 43 16.17 11.02 -37.00
C THR A 43 15.27 9.81 -37.20
N GLY A 44 13.94 9.98 -37.08
CA GLY A 44 12.96 8.94 -37.40
C GLY A 44 12.71 8.77 -38.89
N GLY A 45 11.99 7.72 -39.25
CA GLY A 45 11.47 7.48 -40.61
C GLY A 45 12.42 6.89 -41.65
N SER A 46 13.69 6.55 -41.30
CA SER A 46 14.64 6.03 -42.30
C SER A 46 14.71 4.50 -42.42
N ASP A 47 14.32 3.77 -41.37
CA ASP A 47 14.52 2.33 -41.29
C ASP A 47 13.17 1.58 -41.25
N PRO A 48 12.88 0.64 -42.18
CA PRO A 48 11.68 -0.17 -42.14
C PRO A 48 11.78 -1.15 -40.96
N VAL A 49 11.06 -0.83 -39.87
CA VAL A 49 10.90 -1.68 -38.70
C VAL A 49 9.69 -2.58 -38.91
N GLU A 50 9.90 -3.88 -38.87
CA GLU A 50 8.83 -4.89 -38.94
C GLU A 50 8.69 -5.56 -37.57
N VAL A 51 7.45 -5.66 -37.08
CA VAL A 51 7.13 -6.29 -35.80
C VAL A 51 6.05 -7.34 -35.97
N LEU A 52 6.31 -8.53 -35.47
CA LEU A 52 5.36 -9.64 -35.47
C LEU A 52 5.30 -10.24 -34.07
N LEU A 53 4.11 -10.26 -33.48
CA LEU A 53 3.82 -10.99 -32.25
C LEU A 53 3.01 -12.24 -32.59
N THR A 54 3.47 -13.40 -32.11
CA THR A 54 2.71 -14.66 -32.20
C THR A 54 2.41 -15.23 -30.82
N ASP A 55 1.22 -15.79 -30.64
CA ASP A 55 0.85 -16.51 -29.42
C ASP A 55 1.50 -17.90 -29.34
N SER A 56 1.22 -18.63 -28.26
CA SER A 56 1.76 -19.98 -28.03
C SER A 56 1.30 -21.02 -29.06
N ASP A 57 0.21 -20.74 -29.77
CA ASP A 57 -0.34 -21.61 -30.81
C ASP A 57 0.11 -21.15 -32.22
N GLY A 58 0.98 -20.14 -32.30
CA GLY A 58 1.48 -19.57 -33.56
C GLY A 58 0.53 -18.59 -34.25
N ARG A 59 -0.55 -18.16 -33.60
CA ARG A 59 -1.48 -17.17 -34.17
C ARG A 59 -0.91 -15.77 -34.05
N SER A 60 -1.13 -14.95 -35.07
CA SER A 60 -0.71 -13.54 -35.05
C SER A 60 -1.54 -12.73 -34.06
N VAL A 61 -0.86 -11.96 -33.23
CA VAL A 61 -1.46 -11.03 -32.27
C VAL A 61 -1.32 -9.60 -32.81
N PRO A 62 -2.36 -8.76 -32.75
CA PRO A 62 -2.28 -7.37 -33.19
C PRO A 62 -1.19 -6.57 -32.46
N VAL A 63 -0.40 -5.83 -33.24
CA VAL A 63 0.64 -4.92 -32.77
C VAL A 63 0.52 -3.60 -33.53
N GLU A 64 0.53 -2.49 -32.81
CA GLU A 64 0.66 -1.15 -33.38
C GLU A 64 2.07 -0.63 -33.08
N LEU A 65 2.72 -0.01 -34.08
CA LEU A 65 4.07 0.54 -34.01
C LEU A 65 3.99 2.05 -34.22
N PHE A 66 4.59 2.83 -33.32
CA PHE A 66 4.63 4.28 -33.37
C PHE A 66 6.08 4.75 -33.49
N ASP A 67 6.43 5.45 -34.57
CA ASP A 67 7.75 6.10 -34.72
C ASP A 67 7.71 7.47 -34.03
N MET A 68 8.62 7.68 -33.08
CA MET A 68 8.69 8.91 -32.28
C MET A 68 9.53 10.01 -32.95
N GLY A 69 10.10 9.75 -34.13
CA GLY A 69 10.82 10.76 -34.89
C GLY A 69 12.26 11.02 -34.40
N ASP A 70 12.68 10.38 -33.32
CA ASP A 70 13.97 10.58 -32.66
C ASP A 70 14.86 9.31 -32.69
N GLY A 71 14.52 8.35 -33.54
CA GLY A 71 15.18 7.03 -33.61
C GLY A 71 14.61 6.00 -32.62
N THR A 72 13.51 6.35 -31.94
CA THR A 72 12.80 5.52 -31.00
C THR A 72 11.43 5.11 -31.55
N TYR A 73 11.00 3.88 -31.28
CA TYR A 73 9.71 3.35 -31.69
C TYR A 73 8.97 2.71 -30.51
N ASP A 74 7.70 3.07 -30.32
CA ASP A 74 6.86 2.48 -29.27
C ASP A 74 5.95 1.39 -29.84
N LEU A 75 5.80 0.30 -29.09
CA LEU A 75 4.94 -0.82 -29.43
C LEU A 75 3.72 -0.87 -28.52
N LEU A 76 2.54 -0.98 -29.13
CA LEU A 76 1.30 -1.32 -28.42
C LEU A 76 0.88 -2.74 -28.79
N LEU A 77 0.99 -3.64 -27.81
CA LEU A 77 0.67 -5.07 -27.95
C LEU A 77 -0.73 -5.36 -27.39
N ARG A 78 -1.54 -6.14 -28.10
CA ARG A 78 -2.91 -6.51 -27.66
C ARG A 78 -3.12 -8.04 -27.58
N PRO A 79 -2.45 -8.76 -26.66
CA PRO A 79 -2.61 -10.20 -26.53
C PRO A 79 -3.98 -10.58 -25.95
N ILE A 80 -4.61 -11.60 -26.54
CA ILE A 80 -5.92 -12.13 -26.10
C ILE A 80 -5.80 -13.52 -25.46
N THR A 81 -4.71 -14.24 -25.72
CA THR A 81 -4.45 -15.59 -25.20
C THR A 81 -3.33 -15.55 -24.18
N ALA A 82 -3.47 -16.24 -23.05
CA ALA A 82 -2.38 -16.35 -22.09
C ALA A 82 -1.39 -17.43 -22.53
N GLY A 83 -0.12 -17.24 -22.23
CA GLY A 83 0.94 -18.19 -22.61
C GLY A 83 2.23 -17.50 -23.01
N LEU A 84 3.22 -18.30 -23.40
CA LEU A 84 4.49 -17.80 -23.89
C LEU A 84 4.33 -17.33 -25.34
N HIS A 85 4.37 -16.02 -25.55
CA HIS A 85 4.31 -15.39 -26.86
C HIS A 85 5.72 -15.11 -27.38
N GLN A 86 5.83 -14.95 -28.69
CA GLN A 86 7.09 -14.68 -29.37
C GLN A 86 7.00 -13.35 -30.14
N LEU A 87 7.79 -12.36 -29.73
CA LEU A 87 7.90 -11.06 -30.40
C LEU A 87 9.12 -11.05 -31.30
N SER A 88 8.90 -10.99 -32.61
CA SER A 88 9.96 -10.86 -33.61
C SER A 88 10.04 -9.41 -34.09
N VAL A 89 11.21 -8.81 -33.97
CA VAL A 89 11.47 -7.44 -34.42
C VAL A 89 12.60 -7.46 -35.44
N ARG A 90 12.37 -6.86 -36.60
CA ARG A 90 13.33 -6.76 -37.70
C ARG A 90 13.53 -5.32 -38.13
N ILE A 91 14.74 -4.99 -38.54
CA ILE A 91 15.10 -3.74 -39.19
C ILE A 91 15.73 -4.10 -40.52
N LEU A 92 15.24 -3.56 -41.64
CA LEU A 92 15.68 -3.93 -43.00
C LEU A 92 15.62 -5.44 -43.22
N SER A 93 14.52 -6.06 -42.78
CA SER A 93 14.27 -7.51 -42.83
C SER A 93 15.30 -8.38 -42.09
N ARG A 94 16.17 -7.78 -41.25
CA ARG A 94 17.13 -8.50 -40.40
C ARG A 94 16.69 -8.48 -38.94
N PRO A 95 16.74 -9.61 -38.22
CA PRO A 95 16.39 -9.63 -36.80
C PRO A 95 17.33 -8.74 -36.01
N ILE A 96 16.75 -7.94 -35.10
CA ILE A 96 17.55 -7.17 -34.16
C ILE A 96 18.16 -8.10 -33.10
N ARG A 97 19.10 -7.57 -32.31
CA ARG A 97 19.68 -8.31 -31.19
C ARG A 97 18.58 -8.71 -30.19
N GLY A 98 18.54 -9.99 -29.83
CA GLY A 98 17.56 -10.52 -28.88
C GLY A 98 16.24 -10.94 -29.52
N SER A 99 15.99 -10.59 -30.79
CA SER A 99 14.84 -11.11 -31.52
C SER A 99 15.10 -12.57 -31.96
N PRO A 100 14.13 -13.49 -31.78
CA PRO A 100 12.82 -13.24 -31.18
C PRO A 100 12.84 -13.19 -29.64
N PHE A 101 12.06 -12.29 -29.06
CA PHE A 101 11.88 -12.16 -27.62
C PHE A 101 10.74 -13.05 -27.13
N GLN A 102 10.91 -13.63 -25.94
CA GLN A 102 9.87 -14.41 -25.27
C GLN A 102 9.09 -13.53 -24.30
N LEU A 103 7.78 -13.43 -24.49
CA LEU A 103 6.87 -12.64 -23.67
C LEU A 103 5.92 -13.59 -22.92
N LEU A 104 6.08 -13.72 -21.61
CA LEU A 104 5.13 -14.47 -20.81
C LEU A 104 3.88 -13.62 -20.57
N VAL A 105 2.80 -13.92 -21.29
CA VAL A 105 1.53 -13.23 -21.13
C VAL A 105 0.69 -13.97 -20.10
N ARG A 106 0.35 -13.28 -19.00
CA ARG A 106 -0.48 -13.86 -17.94
C ARG A 106 -1.96 -13.71 -18.27
N ARG A 107 -2.77 -14.65 -17.78
CA ARG A 107 -4.23 -14.51 -17.80
C ARG A 107 -4.61 -13.19 -17.12
N ALA A 108 -5.61 -12.51 -17.67
CA ALA A 108 -6.29 -11.45 -16.95
C ALA A 108 -6.67 -11.99 -15.57
N GLN A 109 -6.48 -11.18 -14.52
CA GLN A 109 -7.18 -11.50 -13.28
C GLN A 109 -8.67 -11.35 -13.57
N GLN A 110 -9.38 -12.47 -13.56
CA GLN A 110 -10.82 -12.47 -13.60
C GLN A 110 -11.31 -11.90 -12.27
N ARG A 111 -12.20 -10.92 -12.34
CA ARG A 111 -12.98 -10.53 -11.17
C ARG A 111 -13.93 -11.69 -10.90
N GLU A 112 -13.70 -12.46 -9.85
CA GLU A 112 -14.56 -13.61 -9.52
C GLU A 112 -15.99 -13.15 -9.23
N TRP A 113 -16.15 -12.05 -8.51
CA TRP A 113 -17.41 -11.38 -8.27
C TRP A 113 -17.18 -9.89 -7.94
N CYS A 114 -18.25 -9.10 -7.99
CA CYS A 114 -18.24 -7.69 -7.59
C CYS A 114 -19.47 -7.42 -6.72
N PHE A 115 -19.25 -6.86 -5.54
CA PHE A 115 -20.32 -6.47 -4.63
C PHE A 115 -20.68 -4.99 -4.85
N SER A 116 -21.95 -4.70 -5.11
CA SER A 116 -22.40 -3.34 -5.45
C SER A 116 -23.59 -2.84 -4.63
N GLU A 117 -24.30 -3.71 -3.93
CA GLU A 117 -25.59 -3.41 -3.29
C GLU A 117 -25.77 -4.23 -2.00
N GLY A 118 -26.30 -3.59 -0.95
CA GLY A 118 -26.61 -4.27 0.31
C GLY A 118 -28.00 -4.96 0.31
N ALA A 119 -28.34 -5.63 1.41
CA ALA A 119 -29.63 -6.35 1.55
C ALA A 119 -30.87 -5.45 1.41
N ASP A 120 -30.72 -4.15 1.67
CA ASP A 120 -31.77 -3.14 1.63
C ASP A 120 -32.00 -2.55 0.22
N GLY A 121 -31.32 -3.08 -0.78
CA GLY A 121 -31.41 -2.62 -2.15
C GLY A 121 -30.61 -1.35 -2.46
N ARG A 122 -29.86 -0.82 -1.47
CA ARG A 122 -29.08 0.40 -1.64
C ARG A 122 -27.66 0.07 -2.07
N GLY A 123 -27.22 0.77 -3.11
CA GLY A 123 -25.82 0.77 -3.55
C GLY A 123 -24.87 1.27 -2.46
N LEU A 124 -23.58 0.99 -2.64
CA LEU A 124 -22.53 1.48 -1.74
C LEU A 124 -22.40 3.01 -1.82
N ILE A 125 -22.25 3.67 -0.67
CA ILE A 125 -21.99 5.11 -0.57
C ILE A 125 -20.76 5.30 0.31
N GLN A 126 -19.66 5.71 -0.30
CA GLN A 126 -18.38 5.88 0.38
C GLN A 126 -17.94 4.61 1.15
N PRO A 127 -17.83 3.44 0.49
CA PRO A 127 -17.13 2.30 1.07
C PRO A 127 -15.69 2.71 1.38
N PHE A 128 -15.31 2.70 2.66
CA PHE A 128 -14.09 3.37 3.10
C PHE A 128 -12.97 2.40 3.50
N ALA A 129 -13.31 1.36 4.25
CA ALA A 129 -12.32 0.42 4.76
C ALA A 129 -12.85 -1.01 4.78
N VAL A 130 -11.92 -1.96 4.69
CA VAL A 130 -12.19 -3.39 4.75
C VAL A 130 -11.34 -4.07 5.80
N ALA A 131 -11.87 -5.10 6.42
CA ALA A 131 -11.11 -6.08 7.19
C ALA A 131 -11.44 -7.49 6.70
N TYR A 132 -10.54 -8.43 6.99
CA TYR A 132 -10.72 -9.83 6.65
C TYR A 132 -10.35 -10.68 7.86
N GLY A 133 -11.18 -11.68 8.13
CA GLY A 133 -10.89 -12.63 9.20
C GLY A 133 -12.08 -13.53 9.51
N PRO A 134 -11.87 -14.54 10.37
CA PRO A 134 -12.92 -15.44 10.84
C PRO A 134 -14.17 -14.70 11.35
N TYR A 135 -15.35 -15.24 11.08
CA TYR A 135 -16.55 -14.84 11.81
C TYR A 135 -16.45 -15.35 13.25
N PRO A 136 -16.64 -14.49 14.27
CA PRO A 136 -16.59 -14.94 15.66
C PRO A 136 -17.56 -16.10 15.88
N GLN A 137 -17.09 -17.18 16.50
CA GLN A 137 -17.93 -18.34 16.83
C GLN A 137 -18.52 -18.19 18.24
N SER A 138 -19.70 -18.76 18.46
CA SER A 138 -20.24 -18.95 19.80
C SER A 138 -19.44 -20.05 20.51
N GLU A 139 -19.15 -19.88 21.81
CA GLU A 139 -18.42 -20.86 22.65
C GLU A 139 -19.03 -22.27 22.63
N SER A 140 -20.29 -22.39 22.18
CA SER A 140 -21.08 -23.62 22.13
C SER A 140 -20.98 -24.44 20.85
N VAL A 141 -20.25 -23.99 19.81
CA VAL A 141 -20.20 -24.67 18.50
C VAL A 141 -18.92 -25.49 18.37
N THR A 142 -19.07 -26.79 18.10
CA THR A 142 -17.97 -27.77 18.01
C THR A 142 -17.51 -28.04 16.58
N ASP A 143 -18.01 -27.32 15.57
CA ASP A 143 -17.69 -27.53 14.15
C ASP A 143 -16.52 -26.67 13.64
N THR A 144 -15.70 -27.24 12.76
CA THR A 144 -14.23 -27.32 12.89
C THR A 144 -13.38 -26.60 11.82
N THR A 145 -13.88 -25.59 11.11
CA THR A 145 -12.98 -24.65 10.40
C THR A 145 -13.50 -23.22 10.49
N PRO A 146 -12.67 -22.24 10.88
CA PRO A 146 -13.11 -20.85 10.93
C PRO A 146 -13.35 -20.31 9.51
N THR A 147 -14.61 -20.09 9.16
CA THR A 147 -14.99 -19.39 7.92
C THR A 147 -14.64 -17.92 8.05
N SER A 148 -13.82 -17.44 7.13
CA SER A 148 -13.40 -16.04 7.07
C SER A 148 -14.32 -15.22 6.18
N PHE A 149 -14.54 -13.97 6.55
CA PHE A 149 -15.42 -13.04 5.86
C PHE A 149 -14.70 -11.73 5.54
N ILE A 150 -15.20 -11.05 4.53
CA ILE A 150 -14.85 -9.65 4.26
C ILE A 150 -15.82 -8.78 5.04
N TYR A 151 -15.29 -7.87 5.84
CA TYR A 151 -16.03 -6.86 6.57
C TYR A 151 -15.84 -5.52 5.88
N LEU A 152 -16.88 -5.00 5.23
CA LEU A 152 -16.83 -3.76 4.47
C LEU A 152 -17.55 -2.64 5.22
N LEU A 153 -16.82 -1.57 5.57
CA LEU A 153 -17.40 -0.34 6.08
C LEU A 153 -17.94 0.51 4.93
N ASP A 154 -19.27 0.56 4.83
CA ASP A 154 -20.01 1.41 3.90
C ASP A 154 -20.42 2.70 4.63
N THR A 155 -19.42 3.55 4.87
CA THR A 155 -19.48 4.68 5.81
C THR A 155 -20.61 5.64 5.49
N GLY A 156 -20.84 5.98 4.21
CA GLY A 156 -21.91 6.89 3.81
C GLY A 156 -23.31 6.34 4.09
N ASN A 157 -23.47 5.02 4.15
CA ASN A 157 -24.72 4.37 4.55
C ASN A 157 -24.80 4.05 6.05
N SER A 158 -23.77 4.39 6.85
CA SER A 158 -23.71 4.08 8.29
C SER A 158 -23.95 2.60 8.61
N ARG A 159 -23.34 1.71 7.82
CA ARG A 159 -23.49 0.26 7.97
C ARG A 159 -22.17 -0.47 7.77
N LEU A 160 -22.14 -1.72 8.24
CA LEU A 160 -21.08 -2.67 7.94
C LEU A 160 -21.68 -3.89 7.25
N LEU A 161 -21.05 -4.34 6.16
CA LEU A 161 -21.48 -5.48 5.37
C LEU A 161 -20.51 -6.64 5.63
N VAL A 162 -21.04 -7.80 5.96
CA VAL A 162 -20.28 -9.05 6.12
C VAL A 162 -20.50 -9.88 4.87
N ILE A 163 -19.45 -10.15 4.11
CA ILE A 163 -19.54 -10.73 2.77
C ILE A 163 -18.72 -12.03 2.74
N ASP A 164 -19.32 -13.09 2.20
CA ASP A 164 -18.65 -14.35 1.93
C ASP A 164 -17.62 -14.14 0.80
N PRO A 165 -16.32 -14.40 1.03
CA PRO A 165 -15.27 -14.09 0.08
C PRO A 165 -15.25 -15.02 -1.13
N THR A 166 -15.85 -16.21 -1.03
CA THR A 166 -15.85 -17.20 -2.10
C THR A 166 -17.00 -16.96 -3.07
N THR A 167 -18.17 -16.58 -2.55
CA THR A 167 -19.40 -16.43 -3.33
C THR A 167 -19.73 -14.98 -3.65
N GLY A 168 -19.19 -14.02 -2.89
CA GLY A 168 -19.61 -12.62 -2.95
C GLY A 168 -20.99 -12.37 -2.35
N CYS A 169 -21.61 -13.37 -1.72
CA CYS A 169 -22.93 -13.24 -1.10
C CYS A 169 -22.84 -12.47 0.22
N LEU A 170 -23.87 -11.66 0.47
CA LEU A 170 -24.02 -10.94 1.72
C LEU A 170 -24.44 -11.91 2.84
N HIS A 171 -23.60 -12.01 3.88
CA HIS A 171 -23.88 -12.78 5.08
C HIS A 171 -24.71 -12.00 6.10
N ALA A 172 -24.32 -10.75 6.38
CA ALA A 172 -25.02 -9.90 7.34
C ALA A 172 -24.86 -8.41 7.02
N THR A 173 -25.81 -7.59 7.48
CA THR A 173 -25.69 -6.12 7.51
C THR A 173 -25.86 -5.64 8.94
N LEU A 174 -24.90 -4.85 9.41
CA LEU A 174 -24.81 -4.35 10.77
C LEU A 174 -25.03 -2.83 10.79
N TYR A 175 -25.70 -2.35 11.84
CA TYR A 175 -26.05 -0.94 12.06
C TYR A 175 -25.73 -0.48 13.48
N GLY A 176 -24.94 -1.25 14.23
CA GLY A 176 -24.58 -0.98 15.61
C GLY A 176 -24.04 0.44 15.82
N THR A 177 -24.10 0.88 17.07
CA THR A 177 -23.72 2.23 17.48
C THR A 177 -22.38 2.76 16.92
N PRO A 178 -21.32 1.95 16.73
CA PRO A 178 -20.05 2.44 16.17
C PRO A 178 -20.16 2.99 14.75
N LEU A 179 -21.18 2.55 13.99
CA LEU A 179 -21.37 2.85 12.56
C LEU A 179 -22.16 4.14 12.33
N THR A 180 -22.75 4.69 13.38
CA THR A 180 -23.66 5.84 13.30
C THR A 180 -22.97 7.13 12.82
N GLY A 181 -23.78 8.01 12.21
CA GLY A 181 -23.37 9.37 11.88
C GLY A 181 -22.42 9.48 10.69
N GLN A 182 -22.39 8.47 9.81
CA GLN A 182 -21.53 8.44 8.61
C GLN A 182 -20.05 8.68 8.92
N ALA A 183 -19.60 8.18 10.07
CA ALA A 183 -18.31 8.56 10.65
C ALA A 183 -17.39 7.36 10.99
N ALA A 184 -17.81 6.14 10.70
CA ALA A 184 -16.94 4.97 10.83
C ALA A 184 -15.90 4.95 9.70
N THR A 185 -14.62 5.12 10.01
CA THR A 185 -13.54 5.26 9.01
C THR A 185 -12.42 4.24 9.17
N GLY A 186 -12.29 3.60 10.33
CA GLY A 186 -11.29 2.56 10.56
C GLY A 186 -11.93 1.25 10.94
N ILE A 187 -11.39 0.14 10.46
CA ILE A 187 -11.77 -1.21 10.89
C ILE A 187 -10.52 -2.07 11.07
N ALA A 188 -10.46 -2.83 12.16
CA ALA A 188 -9.47 -3.87 12.37
C ALA A 188 -10.15 -5.13 12.93
N TRP A 189 -9.88 -6.28 12.32
CA TRP A 189 -10.37 -7.56 12.83
C TRP A 189 -9.60 -8.00 14.08
N ALA A 190 -10.29 -8.63 15.01
CA ALA A 190 -9.73 -9.32 16.17
C ALA A 190 -10.54 -10.58 16.50
N PRO A 191 -9.97 -11.58 17.20
CA PRO A 191 -10.69 -12.77 17.61
C PRO A 191 -11.98 -12.47 18.41
N GLU A 192 -11.95 -11.42 19.21
CA GLU A 192 -13.08 -10.98 20.05
C GLU A 192 -14.14 -10.15 19.31
N GLY A 193 -13.89 -9.71 18.07
CA GLY A 193 -14.82 -8.88 17.29
C GLY A 193 -14.12 -7.89 16.35
N LEU A 194 -14.84 -6.84 15.95
CA LEU A 194 -14.35 -5.83 15.02
C LEU A 194 -14.08 -4.52 15.76
N TRP A 195 -12.84 -4.05 15.70
CA TRP A 195 -12.49 -2.73 16.17
C TRP A 195 -12.84 -1.68 15.12
N ILE A 196 -13.79 -0.80 15.43
CA ILE A 196 -14.31 0.26 14.55
C ILE A 196 -13.91 1.64 15.09
N VAL A 197 -13.26 2.44 14.26
CA VAL A 197 -12.96 3.85 14.56
C VAL A 197 -14.10 4.73 14.08
N ASN A 198 -14.68 5.52 14.98
CA ASN A 198 -15.61 6.58 14.63
C ASN A 198 -14.97 7.94 14.91
N TRP A 199 -14.62 8.68 13.85
CA TRP A 199 -13.85 9.92 13.99
C TRP A 199 -14.67 11.04 14.66
N ARG A 200 -15.99 11.06 14.41
CA ARG A 200 -16.88 12.09 14.93
C ARG A 200 -17.17 11.89 16.41
N ALA A 201 -17.32 10.63 16.84
CA ALA A 201 -17.42 10.26 18.25
C ALA A 201 -16.05 10.31 18.97
N LYS A 202 -14.93 10.37 18.23
CA LYS A 202 -13.56 10.32 18.75
C LYS A 202 -13.33 9.08 19.62
N GLN A 203 -13.82 7.94 19.13
CA GLN A 203 -13.81 6.68 19.87
C GLN A 203 -13.44 5.50 18.95
N VAL A 204 -12.89 4.47 19.59
CA VAL A 204 -12.66 3.16 18.96
C VAL A 204 -13.54 2.15 19.69
N TYR A 205 -14.40 1.46 18.98
CA TYR A 205 -15.35 0.50 19.53
C TYR A 205 -14.96 -0.92 19.18
N LEU A 206 -15.18 -1.86 20.07
CA LEU A 206 -15.21 -3.27 19.75
C LEU A 206 -16.67 -3.68 19.53
N LEU A 207 -17.00 -4.02 18.28
CA LEU A 207 -18.33 -4.48 17.86
C LEU A 207 -18.33 -6.00 17.77
N ASP A 208 -19.36 -6.64 18.33
CA ASP A 208 -19.66 -8.05 18.09
C ASP A 208 -20.47 -8.19 16.80
N PRO A 209 -19.92 -8.73 15.71
CA PRO A 209 -20.66 -8.86 14.45
C PRO A 209 -21.79 -9.90 14.50
N ARG A 210 -21.86 -10.76 15.54
CA ARG A 210 -22.96 -11.71 15.72
C ARG A 210 -24.21 -11.07 16.30
N THR A 211 -24.02 -10.11 17.21
CA THR A 211 -25.11 -9.51 17.99
C THR A 211 -25.38 -8.05 17.62
N ASP A 212 -24.52 -7.47 16.77
CA ASP A 212 -24.51 -6.05 16.42
C ASP A 212 -24.41 -5.11 17.64
N GLN A 213 -23.86 -5.63 18.75
CA GLN A 213 -23.69 -4.89 20.00
C GLN A 213 -22.25 -4.45 20.20
N THR A 214 -22.09 -3.26 20.79
CA THR A 214 -20.79 -2.79 21.27
C THR A 214 -20.40 -3.56 22.52
N ILE A 215 -19.30 -4.31 22.46
CA ILE A 215 -18.69 -4.97 23.62
C ILE A 215 -17.93 -3.96 24.46
N ARG A 216 -17.16 -3.08 23.81
CA ARG A 216 -16.22 -2.15 24.48
C ARG A 216 -16.05 -0.87 23.68
N SER A 217 -15.68 0.21 24.36
CA SER A 217 -15.20 1.43 23.72
C SER A 217 -13.92 1.94 24.38
N ILE A 218 -13.04 2.53 23.58
CA ILE A 218 -11.84 3.26 23.99
C ILE A 218 -12.04 4.71 23.61
N HIS A 219 -11.90 5.60 24.59
CA HIS A 219 -11.96 7.03 24.41
C HIS A 219 -10.69 7.66 24.97
N SER A 220 -10.24 8.75 24.36
CA SER A 220 -9.09 9.52 24.82
C SER A 220 -9.32 10.98 24.50
N SER A 221 -9.03 11.86 25.46
CA SER A 221 -9.05 13.31 25.22
C SER A 221 -8.00 13.77 24.20
N GLN A 222 -7.03 12.90 23.88
CA GLN A 222 -6.01 13.15 22.86
C GLN A 222 -6.51 12.87 21.44
N PHE A 223 -7.63 12.15 21.27
CA PHE A 223 -8.20 11.94 19.94
C PHE A 223 -8.80 13.24 19.39
N VAL A 224 -8.48 13.55 18.14
CA VAL A 224 -8.94 14.74 17.43
C VAL A 224 -9.71 14.33 16.19
N GLU A 225 -9.08 13.60 15.27
CA GLU A 225 -9.68 13.03 14.05
C GLU A 225 -9.07 11.63 13.78
N PRO A 226 -9.43 10.61 14.56
CA PRO A 226 -8.92 9.25 14.35
C PRO A 226 -9.52 8.68 13.07
N THR A 227 -8.68 8.24 12.13
CA THR A 227 -9.12 7.88 10.77
C THR A 227 -9.00 6.41 10.45
N SER A 228 -7.93 5.74 10.90
CA SER A 228 -7.62 4.36 10.53
C SER A 228 -7.03 3.61 11.73
N ALA A 229 -7.22 2.30 11.78
CA ALA A 229 -6.66 1.48 12.84
C ALA A 229 -6.21 0.11 12.34
N CYS A 230 -5.22 -0.47 13.02
CA CYS A 230 -4.84 -1.86 12.87
C CYS A 230 -4.53 -2.49 14.23
N ARG A 231 -4.66 -3.81 14.32
CA ARG A 231 -4.23 -4.59 15.49
C ARG A 231 -2.87 -5.21 15.22
N CYS A 232 -1.93 -5.06 16.14
CA CYS A 232 -0.66 -5.78 16.06
C CYS A 232 -0.89 -7.24 16.49
N PRO A 233 -0.59 -8.23 15.64
CA PRO A 233 -0.82 -9.64 15.96
C PRO A 233 0.05 -10.11 17.14
N LEU A 234 1.29 -9.62 17.26
CA LEU A 234 2.23 -10.03 18.31
C LEU A 234 1.87 -9.50 19.71
N THR A 235 1.39 -8.26 19.79
CA THR A 235 1.16 -7.60 21.09
C THR A 235 -0.32 -7.51 21.46
N GLY A 236 -1.22 -7.74 20.49
CA GLY A 236 -2.64 -7.47 20.61
C GLY A 236 -3.03 -5.99 20.68
N ARG A 237 -2.05 -5.07 20.76
CA ARG A 237 -2.32 -3.62 20.83
C ARG A 237 -2.94 -3.10 19.55
N LEU A 238 -3.80 -2.10 19.69
CA LEU A 238 -4.33 -1.34 18.58
C LEU A 238 -3.43 -0.16 18.27
N TYR A 239 -3.27 0.18 17.00
CA TYR A 239 -2.62 1.39 16.55
C TYR A 239 -3.64 2.21 15.77
N VAL A 240 -3.88 3.44 16.22
CA VAL A 240 -4.92 4.33 15.70
C VAL A 240 -4.25 5.55 15.12
N ALA A 241 -4.32 5.72 13.81
CA ALA A 241 -3.86 6.92 13.14
C ALA A 241 -4.86 8.06 13.37
N ASP A 242 -4.37 9.22 13.79
CA ASP A 242 -5.18 10.40 14.04
C ASP A 242 -4.58 11.61 13.30
N ASN A 243 -5.26 12.00 12.22
CA ASN A 243 -4.80 13.07 11.33
C ASN A 243 -4.92 14.46 11.98
N GLY A 244 -5.92 14.63 12.85
CA GLY A 244 -6.16 15.87 13.58
C GLY A 244 -5.08 16.10 14.63
N ALA A 245 -4.75 15.04 15.39
CA ALA A 245 -3.69 15.03 16.40
C ALA A 245 -2.30 15.05 15.74
N GLY A 246 -2.18 14.56 14.51
CA GLY A 246 -0.90 14.50 13.81
C GLY A 246 0.02 13.42 14.36
N CYS A 247 -0.55 12.30 14.81
CA CYS A 247 0.17 11.19 15.42
C CYS A 247 -0.56 9.86 15.21
N VAL A 248 0.12 8.78 15.57
CA VAL A 248 -0.48 7.47 15.76
C VAL A 248 -0.44 7.17 17.24
N PHE A 249 -1.58 6.76 17.81
CA PHE A 249 -1.67 6.27 19.17
C PHE A 249 -1.53 4.75 19.19
N TRP A 250 -0.89 4.21 20.21
CA TRP A 250 -1.13 2.82 20.59
C TRP A 250 -2.19 2.78 21.69
N CYS A 251 -3.10 1.82 21.61
CA CYS A 251 -4.15 1.60 22.58
C CYS A 251 -4.10 0.16 23.09
N ASP A 252 -4.23 0.00 24.40
CA ASP A 252 -4.44 -1.30 25.03
C ASP A 252 -5.92 -1.71 24.86
N PRO A 253 -6.22 -2.84 24.19
CA PRO A 253 -7.60 -3.27 23.94
C PRO A 253 -8.36 -3.67 25.23
N VAL A 254 -7.65 -4.03 26.31
CA VAL A 254 -8.25 -4.50 27.56
C VAL A 254 -8.39 -3.36 28.57
N THR A 255 -7.36 -2.52 28.73
CA THR A 255 -7.40 -1.43 29.71
C THR A 255 -7.93 -0.12 29.14
N GLY A 256 -7.93 0.04 27.81
CA GLY A 256 -8.25 1.30 27.14
C GLY A 256 -7.14 2.36 27.23
N THR A 257 -5.99 2.01 27.84
CA THR A 257 -4.84 2.91 27.95
C THR A 257 -4.42 3.37 26.56
N THR A 258 -4.30 4.69 26.37
CA THR A 258 -3.99 5.31 25.08
C THR A 258 -2.80 6.23 25.21
N GLN A 259 -1.77 6.05 24.38
CA GLN A 259 -0.57 6.89 24.38
C GLN A 259 -0.06 7.17 22.96
N PRO A 260 0.55 8.34 22.70
CA PRO A 260 1.23 8.60 21.44
C PRO A 260 2.34 7.58 21.19
N PHE A 261 2.30 6.91 20.05
CA PHE A 261 3.34 5.99 19.60
C PHE A 261 4.37 6.69 18.70
N MET A 262 3.89 7.42 17.69
CA MET A 262 4.73 8.17 16.76
C MET A 262 4.05 9.48 16.37
N GLY A 263 4.85 10.54 16.20
CA GLY A 263 4.37 11.85 15.78
C GLY A 263 4.24 12.86 16.91
N ALA A 264 3.29 13.78 16.77
CA ALA A 264 3.07 14.83 17.76
C ALA A 264 2.78 14.22 19.14
N GLY A 265 3.36 14.79 20.19
CA GLY A 265 3.14 14.36 21.58
C GLY A 265 4.02 13.20 22.06
N VAL A 266 4.84 12.58 21.21
CA VAL A 266 5.85 11.61 21.67
C VAL A 266 6.96 12.36 22.40
N LYS A 267 7.11 12.11 23.70
CA LYS A 267 8.27 12.60 24.47
C LYS A 267 9.51 11.89 23.93
N ARG A 268 10.36 12.60 23.19
CA ARG A 268 11.72 12.12 22.92
C ARG A 268 12.46 12.11 24.25
N GLU A 269 13.11 10.99 24.60
CA GLU A 269 14.18 11.02 25.60
C GLU A 269 15.23 12.00 25.09
N THR A 270 15.22 13.22 25.63
CA THR A 270 16.29 14.20 25.43
C THR A 270 17.59 13.59 25.92
N GLU A 271 18.65 13.77 25.13
CA GLU A 271 20.05 13.49 25.45
C GLU A 271 20.30 13.48 26.96
N ARG A 272 20.76 12.33 27.48
CA ARG A 272 21.37 12.29 28.81
C ARG A 272 22.55 13.26 28.78
N THR A 273 22.39 14.44 29.34
CA THR A 273 23.50 15.27 29.79
C THR A 273 24.41 14.39 30.64
N PRO A 274 25.71 14.24 30.33
CA PRO A 274 26.61 13.50 31.18
C PRO A 274 26.63 14.16 32.57
N PRO A 275 26.66 13.37 33.66
CA PRO A 275 26.67 13.93 35.00
C PRO A 275 27.97 14.71 35.22
N THR A 276 27.87 16.03 35.37
CA THR A 276 28.90 16.86 35.98
C THR A 276 29.00 16.52 37.46
N SER A 277 30.01 15.73 37.84
CA SER A 277 30.51 15.67 39.21
C SER A 277 31.71 16.60 39.36
N PRO A 278 31.85 17.31 40.50
CA PRO A 278 32.91 18.28 40.71
C PRO A 278 34.20 17.56 41.10
N ILE A 279 35.27 17.72 40.33
CA ILE A 279 36.62 17.30 40.75
C ILE A 279 37.44 18.55 41.06
N THR A 280 37.80 18.64 42.33
CA THR A 280 38.67 19.64 42.94
C THR A 280 40.10 19.53 42.38
N ARG A 281 40.71 20.70 42.17
CA ARG A 281 42.02 20.99 41.56
C ARG A 281 43.23 20.21 42.11
N THR A 282 44.21 19.96 41.23
CA THR A 282 45.65 20.27 41.42
C THR A 282 46.30 20.66 40.07
N PRO A 283 47.39 21.48 40.04
CA PRO A 283 47.77 22.23 38.83
C PRO A 283 49.10 21.79 38.13
N SER A 284 49.15 22.06 36.81
CA SER A 284 50.31 22.39 35.94
C SER A 284 51.20 21.28 35.34
N PRO A 285 51.95 21.51 34.22
CA PRO A 285 51.89 22.58 33.20
C PRO A 285 51.93 22.14 31.70
N CYS A 286 51.48 23.07 30.84
CA CYS A 286 51.93 23.41 29.47
C CYS A 286 52.14 22.33 28.37
N LEU A 287 51.44 22.49 27.25
CA LEU A 287 52.04 22.71 25.93
C LEU A 287 51.01 23.29 24.95
N SER A 288 51.44 24.38 24.30
CA SER A 288 50.72 25.22 23.34
C SER A 288 50.67 24.60 21.95
N VAL A 289 49.49 24.63 21.30
CA VAL A 289 49.39 24.80 19.83
C VAL A 289 48.14 25.63 19.54
N GLN A 290 48.36 26.81 18.94
CA GLN A 290 47.33 27.57 18.24
C GLN A 290 47.08 26.89 16.90
N GLU A 291 45.82 26.76 16.49
CA GLU A 291 45.48 26.92 15.07
C GLU A 291 44.03 27.41 14.92
N ASN A 292 43.94 28.60 14.34
CA ASN A 292 42.74 29.14 13.73
C ASN A 292 42.30 28.19 12.62
N ASP A 293 41.00 27.90 12.51
CA ASP A 293 40.36 27.98 11.21
C ASP A 293 38.85 28.19 11.31
N SER A 294 38.42 29.27 10.66
CA SER A 294 37.05 29.73 10.51
C SER A 294 36.35 28.95 9.40
N HIS A 295 35.32 28.17 9.75
CA HIS A 295 34.34 27.67 8.78
C HIS A 295 32.91 28.06 9.20
N PRO A 296 32.05 28.43 8.24
CA PRO A 296 30.72 28.96 8.54
C PRO A 296 29.84 27.88 9.16
N LEU A 297 29.19 28.22 10.28
CA LEU A 297 28.16 27.39 10.90
C LEU A 297 27.05 27.11 9.88
N VAL A 298 27.08 25.90 9.30
CA VAL A 298 25.90 25.29 8.71
C VAL A 298 24.87 25.19 9.83
N LYS A 299 23.85 26.05 9.81
CA LYS A 299 22.68 25.91 10.67
C LYS A 299 22.09 24.54 10.40
N LEU A 300 22.29 23.60 11.32
CA LEU A 300 21.56 22.33 11.31
C LEU A 300 20.06 22.66 11.22
N PRO A 301 19.29 21.95 10.37
CA PRO A 301 17.85 22.16 10.31
C PRO A 301 17.26 21.90 11.69
N ARG A 302 16.46 22.86 12.19
CA ARG A 302 15.71 22.71 13.43
C ARG A 302 14.92 21.41 13.37
N SER A 303 15.05 20.57 14.40
CA SER A 303 14.29 19.33 14.55
C SER A 303 12.79 19.65 14.70
N GLU A 304 12.09 19.77 13.59
CA GLU A 304 10.63 19.81 13.59
C GLU A 304 10.09 18.49 14.14
N SER A 305 9.24 18.59 15.17
CA SER A 305 8.38 17.50 15.60
C SER A 305 7.59 17.04 14.38
N ARG A 306 7.94 15.89 13.79
CA ARG A 306 7.31 15.40 12.57
C ARG A 306 5.87 15.06 12.88
N SER A 307 4.94 15.98 12.62
CA SER A 307 3.50 15.73 12.69
C SER A 307 3.11 14.77 11.57
N PHE A 308 2.49 13.65 11.92
CA PHE A 308 2.00 12.65 10.98
C PHE A 308 0.56 12.99 10.60
N ARG A 309 0.40 13.74 9.52
CA ARG A 309 -0.90 14.08 8.94
C ARG A 309 -1.08 13.36 7.61
N ARG A 310 -2.33 13.31 7.14
CA ARG A 310 -2.72 12.69 5.85
C ARG A 310 -2.37 11.20 5.81
N VAL A 311 -2.48 10.52 6.95
CA VAL A 311 -2.47 9.07 7.02
C VAL A 311 -3.75 8.57 6.36
N THR A 312 -3.60 7.73 5.33
CA THR A 312 -4.72 7.15 4.58
C THR A 312 -4.93 5.66 4.87
N GLY A 313 -3.95 5.00 5.47
CA GLY A 313 -4.02 3.59 5.84
C GLY A 313 -2.88 3.21 6.78
N ILE A 314 -3.16 2.20 7.61
CA ILE A 314 -2.22 1.64 8.57
C ILE A 314 -2.41 0.12 8.62
N CYS A 315 -1.32 -0.63 8.65
CA CYS A 315 -1.35 -2.07 8.92
C CYS A 315 -0.15 -2.50 9.76
N ALA A 316 -0.29 -3.63 10.44
CA ALA A 316 0.80 -4.25 11.18
C ALA A 316 1.15 -5.60 10.55
N THR A 317 2.44 -5.87 10.41
CA THR A 317 2.94 -7.18 9.95
C THR A 317 2.99 -8.17 11.11
N ASP A 318 3.08 -9.45 10.77
CA ASP A 318 3.26 -10.54 11.75
C ASP A 318 4.56 -10.41 12.54
N ASN A 319 5.56 -9.70 12.00
CA ASN A 319 6.83 -9.43 12.67
C ASN A 319 6.79 -8.17 13.56
N GLY A 320 5.63 -7.53 13.70
CA GLY A 320 5.48 -6.33 14.53
C GLY A 320 6.00 -5.05 13.86
N GLU A 321 6.03 -5.00 12.53
CA GLU A 321 6.30 -3.74 11.84
C GLU A 321 4.98 -3.03 11.55
N LEU A 322 4.96 -1.72 11.79
CA LEU A 322 3.84 -0.85 11.47
C LEU A 322 4.11 -0.17 10.14
N ILE A 323 3.23 -0.38 9.17
CA ILE A 323 3.32 0.21 7.83
C ILE A 323 2.22 1.27 7.70
N LEU A 324 2.60 2.47 7.26
CA LEU A 324 1.69 3.60 7.13
C LEU A 324 1.80 4.23 5.74
N SER A 325 0.65 4.51 5.13
CA SER A 325 0.58 5.39 3.96
C SER A 325 0.28 6.81 4.41
N THR A 326 1.18 7.74 4.09
CA THR A 326 1.08 9.16 4.47
C THR A 326 1.31 10.06 3.27
N GLY A 327 0.26 10.73 2.78
CA GLY A 327 0.32 11.54 1.57
C GLY A 327 0.89 10.77 0.37
N SER A 328 2.08 11.14 -0.09
CA SER A 328 2.80 10.51 -1.21
C SER A 328 3.91 9.55 -0.77
N THR A 329 3.93 9.13 0.50
CA THR A 329 5.01 8.32 1.08
C THR A 329 4.48 7.11 1.84
N ILE A 330 5.19 5.99 1.74
CA ILE A 330 5.03 4.83 2.62
C ILE A 330 6.11 4.88 3.70
N ARG A 331 5.74 4.58 4.94
CA ARG A 331 6.65 4.54 6.09
C ARG A 331 6.54 3.20 6.80
N VAL A 332 7.67 2.63 7.14
CA VAL A 332 7.77 1.43 7.98
C VAL A 332 8.37 1.85 9.32
N SER A 333 7.77 1.41 10.42
CA SER A 333 8.23 1.70 11.78
C SER A 333 8.16 0.42 12.60
N VAL A 334 9.27 0.06 13.24
CA VAL A 334 9.30 -1.14 14.08
C VAL A 334 8.54 -0.86 15.38
N ILE A 335 7.61 -1.73 15.74
CA ILE A 335 7.04 -1.74 17.09
C ILE A 335 8.17 -2.26 17.99
N ALA A 336 8.92 -1.35 18.60
CA ALA A 336 10.13 -1.69 19.34
C ALA A 336 9.83 -2.69 20.45
N PHE A 337 10.24 -3.95 20.27
CA PHE A 337 10.40 -4.90 21.35
C PHE A 337 11.71 -4.56 22.06
N ARG A 338 11.62 -3.91 23.24
CA ARG A 338 12.61 -4.20 24.28
C ARG A 338 12.12 -5.46 24.97
N LEU A 339 12.63 -6.61 24.54
CA LEU A 339 12.80 -7.72 25.49
C LEU A 339 13.81 -7.20 26.52
N LEU A 340 13.34 -6.98 27.75
CA LEU A 340 14.20 -6.88 28.93
C LEU A 340 14.58 -8.29 29.36
#